data_AF-A0A660CBJ9-F1
#
_entry.id   AF-A0A660CBJ9-F1
#
_cell.length_a   1.000
_cell.length_b   1.000
_cell.length_c   1.000
_cell.angle_alpha   90.00
_cell.angle_beta   90.00
_cell.angle_gamma   90.00
#
_symmetry.space_group_name_H-M   'P 1'
#
loop_
_entity.id
_entity.type
_entity.pdbx_description
1 polymer ?
#
loop_
_entity_poly.entity_id
_entity_poly.type
_entity_poly.pdbx_seq_one_letter_code
_entity_poly.pdbx_strand_id
1 'polypeptide(L)'
;MTKTVDKPLRTCRDCALKAHTDADLERFTAAKAARYGRENRCKPCTAARTRRYAEKNREAIRERQRAATAARAAERRAAAPPKPLRACSRCGLEAWESDGLSQFAKDKNNSTGYRNLCRECNSANTTKWCAENKDHRKNYREASPARQSVNRANQKAREYGLTDRLDLDEVITAFGPTPWTCTYCLAPCTGLDHFEAFARGGRNTLRNVTPCCPSCNYRKREFVRNGLLRYPNGFAEMVNVLKPDVDT
;
A
#
# COMPACT_ATOMS: atom_id res chain seq x y z
N MET A 1 23.14 25.30 -87.07
CA MET A 1 22.21 25.76 -86.02
C MET A 1 22.71 25.27 -84.67
N THR A 2 23.38 26.11 -83.90
CA THR A 2 23.81 25.79 -82.53
C THR A 2 22.59 25.87 -81.61
N LYS A 3 22.09 24.72 -81.13
CA LYS A 3 21.05 24.69 -80.09
C LYS A 3 21.60 25.39 -78.86
N THR A 4 21.05 26.53 -78.49
CA THR A 4 21.30 27.16 -77.19
C THR A 4 20.85 26.20 -76.11
N VAL A 5 21.80 25.65 -75.35
CA VAL A 5 21.50 24.76 -74.22
C VAL A 5 20.84 25.60 -73.14
N ASP A 6 19.57 25.32 -72.87
CA ASP A 6 18.79 26.06 -71.88
C ASP A 6 19.43 25.96 -70.48
N LYS A 7 19.63 27.11 -69.83
CA LYS A 7 20.32 27.20 -68.54
C LYS A 7 19.35 26.77 -67.45
N PRO A 8 19.69 25.79 -66.59
CA PRO A 8 18.77 25.33 -65.55
C PRO A 8 18.41 26.47 -64.58
N LEU A 9 17.14 26.54 -64.19
CA LEU A 9 16.60 27.45 -63.17
C LEU A 9 17.28 27.24 -61.82
N ARG A 10 17.60 25.97 -61.50
CA ARG A 10 18.33 25.59 -60.29
C ARG A 10 19.17 24.33 -60.51
N THR A 11 20.29 24.25 -59.81
CA THR A 11 21.11 23.04 -59.71
C THR A 11 21.34 22.71 -58.25
N CYS A 12 21.10 21.47 -57.84
CA CYS A 12 21.39 20.98 -56.50
C CYS A 12 22.90 20.94 -56.28
N ARG A 13 23.40 21.62 -55.25
CA ARG A 13 24.85 21.64 -54.98
C ARG A 13 25.41 20.31 -54.47
N ASP A 14 24.57 19.41 -53.97
CA ASP A 14 25.02 18.14 -53.37
C ASP A 14 24.99 16.97 -54.37
N CYS A 15 23.97 16.89 -55.24
CA CYS A 15 23.79 15.79 -56.19
C CYS A 15 23.73 16.23 -57.66
N ALA A 16 23.95 17.51 -57.94
CA ALA A 16 23.88 18.09 -59.29
C ALA A 16 22.52 17.95 -60.02
N LEU A 17 21.43 17.56 -59.35
CA LEU A 17 20.07 17.56 -59.91
C LEU A 17 19.72 18.95 -60.48
N LYS A 18 19.32 19.01 -61.75
CA LYS A 18 18.97 20.25 -62.44
C LYS A 18 17.45 20.40 -62.54
N ALA A 19 16.95 21.62 -62.38
CA ALA A 19 15.56 22.00 -62.63
C ALA A 19 15.50 22.92 -63.85
N HIS A 20 14.74 22.52 -64.87
CA HIS A 20 14.54 23.31 -66.08
C HIS A 20 13.14 23.94 -66.13
N THR A 21 12.18 23.36 -65.41
CA THR A 21 10.79 23.84 -65.34
C THR A 21 10.40 24.24 -63.92
N ASP A 22 9.30 24.99 -63.77
CA ASP A 22 8.73 25.30 -62.46
C ASP A 22 8.29 24.04 -61.69
N ALA A 23 7.84 23.00 -62.41
CA ALA A 23 7.55 21.70 -61.83
C ALA A 23 8.81 21.04 -61.24
N ASP A 24 9.97 21.16 -61.89
CA ASP A 24 11.23 20.65 -61.34
C ASP A 24 11.67 21.39 -60.08
N LEU A 25 11.33 22.69 -59.95
CA LEU A 25 11.62 23.49 -58.76
C LEU A 25 10.91 22.96 -57.50
N GLU A 26 9.81 22.22 -57.63
CA GLU A 26 9.14 21.58 -56.49
C GLU A 26 9.98 20.49 -55.83
N ARG A 27 10.99 19.96 -56.52
CA ARG A 27 11.96 19.01 -55.95
C ARG A 27 12.96 19.68 -55.03
N PHE A 28 12.96 21.01 -54.93
CA PHE A 28 13.85 21.81 -54.10
C PHE A 28 13.16 22.31 -52.82
N THR A 29 13.95 22.53 -51.77
CA THR A 29 13.44 23.06 -50.49
C THR A 29 12.98 24.51 -50.67
N ALA A 30 11.83 24.88 -50.09
CA ALA A 30 11.32 26.25 -50.16
C ALA A 30 12.16 27.21 -49.32
N ALA A 31 12.49 28.37 -49.88
CA ALA A 31 13.14 29.47 -49.16
C ALA A 31 12.70 30.81 -49.75
N LYS A 32 11.91 31.58 -48.97
CA LYS A 32 11.28 32.83 -49.43
C LYS A 32 12.28 33.86 -49.95
N ALA A 33 13.46 33.94 -49.34
CA ALA A 33 14.50 34.90 -49.71
C ALA A 33 15.39 34.43 -50.90
N ALA A 34 15.22 33.20 -51.39
CA ALA A 34 16.06 32.66 -52.44
C ALA A 34 15.46 32.91 -53.84
N ARG A 35 16.31 32.95 -54.87
CA ARG A 35 15.88 33.07 -56.27
C ARG A 35 14.85 31.97 -56.62
N TYR A 36 13.74 32.33 -57.25
CA TYR A 36 12.62 31.43 -57.54
C TYR A 36 11.94 30.82 -56.30
N GLY A 37 12.13 31.39 -55.10
CA GLY A 37 11.52 30.90 -53.85
C GLY A 37 12.04 29.54 -53.36
N ARG A 38 13.17 29.05 -53.91
CA ARG A 38 13.75 27.73 -53.60
C ARG A 38 15.23 27.81 -53.23
N GLU A 39 15.70 26.93 -52.35
CA GLU A 39 17.13 26.75 -52.05
C GLU A 39 17.87 26.04 -53.20
N ASN A 40 19.21 26.06 -53.17
CA ASN A 40 20.04 25.29 -54.11
C ASN A 40 20.30 23.83 -53.66
N ARG A 41 19.44 23.27 -52.80
CA ARG A 41 19.47 21.86 -52.40
C ARG A 41 18.11 21.22 -52.71
N CYS A 42 18.14 20.03 -53.28
CA CYS A 42 16.92 19.25 -53.47
C CYS A 42 16.43 18.67 -52.13
N LYS A 43 15.13 18.40 -52.02
CA LYS A 43 14.50 17.83 -50.82
C LYS A 43 15.20 16.54 -50.33
N PRO A 44 15.58 15.57 -51.21
CA PRO A 44 16.33 14.38 -50.77
C PRO A 44 17.67 14.72 -50.10
N CYS A 45 18.46 15.63 -50.68
CA CYS A 45 19.75 16.03 -50.12
C CYS A 45 19.59 16.80 -48.80
N THR A 46 18.58 17.66 -48.69
CA THR A 46 18.22 18.33 -47.43
C THR A 46 17.83 17.31 -46.36
N ALA A 47 16.97 16.34 -46.68
CA ALA A 47 16.58 15.27 -45.75
C ALA A 47 17.76 14.40 -45.30
N ALA A 48 18.65 14.02 -46.23
CA ALA A 48 19.87 13.29 -45.91
C ALA A 48 20.79 14.10 -44.97
N ARG A 49 20.95 15.41 -45.22
CA ARG A 49 21.71 16.31 -44.36
C ARG A 49 21.09 16.43 -42.97
N THR A 50 19.78 16.63 -42.88
CA THR A 50 19.05 16.71 -41.60
C THR A 50 19.20 15.42 -40.79
N ARG A 51 19.10 14.25 -41.43
CA ARG A 51 19.34 12.95 -40.78
C ARG A 51 20.76 12.84 -40.22
N ARG A 52 21.78 13.14 -41.03
CA ARG A 52 23.19 13.15 -40.58
C ARG A 52 23.41 14.10 -39.41
N TYR A 53 22.80 15.29 -39.46
CA TYR A 53 22.87 16.25 -38.36
C TYR A 53 22.19 15.71 -37.10
N ALA A 54 20.98 15.16 -37.21
CA ALA A 54 20.25 14.59 -36.08
C ALA A 54 20.98 13.40 -35.45
N GLU A 55 21.60 12.55 -36.27
CA GLU A 55 22.42 11.43 -35.81
C GLU A 55 23.67 11.91 -35.07
N LYS A 56 24.45 12.82 -35.68
CA LYS A 56 25.65 13.40 -35.08
C LYS A 56 25.37 14.16 -33.78
N ASN A 57 24.17 14.75 -33.65
CA ASN A 57 23.79 15.57 -32.50
C ASN A 57 22.71 14.90 -31.64
N ARG A 58 22.54 13.58 -31.73
CA ARG A 58 21.43 12.86 -31.07
C ARG A 58 21.42 13.11 -29.56
N GLU A 59 22.59 13.07 -28.93
CA GLU A 59 22.74 13.28 -27.49
C GLU A 59 22.47 14.74 -27.11
N ALA A 60 23.08 15.70 -27.81
CA ALA A 60 22.83 17.12 -27.58
C ALA A 60 21.35 17.51 -27.76
N ILE A 61 20.65 16.93 -28.74
CA ILE A 61 19.21 17.13 -28.94
C ILE A 61 18.42 16.56 -27.75
N ARG A 62 18.75 15.34 -27.30
CA ARG A 62 18.10 14.71 -26.15
C ARG A 62 18.34 15.51 -24.86
N GLU A 63 19.55 15.98 -24.64
CA GLU A 63 19.90 16.80 -23.48
C GLU A 63 19.12 18.11 -23.50
N ARG A 64 19.08 18.82 -24.63
CA ARG A 64 18.26 20.03 -24.80
C ARG A 64 16.78 19.76 -24.52
N GLN A 65 16.24 18.63 -25.01
CA GLN A 65 14.85 18.24 -24.75
C GLN A 65 14.61 17.92 -23.28
N ARG A 66 15.52 17.20 -22.61
CA ARG A 66 15.45 16.93 -21.16
C ARG A 66 15.49 18.23 -20.36
N ALA A 67 16.45 19.11 -20.66
CA ALA A 67 16.56 20.42 -20.03
C ALA A 67 15.29 21.27 -20.22
N ALA A 68 14.76 21.34 -21.45
CA ALA A 68 13.52 22.06 -21.72
C ALA A 68 12.31 21.46 -20.98
N THR A 69 12.23 20.14 -20.90
CA THR A 69 11.17 19.43 -20.16
C THR A 69 11.28 19.68 -18.67
N ALA A 70 12.49 19.61 -18.12
CA ALA A 70 12.78 19.89 -16.72
C ALA A 70 12.47 21.35 -16.36
N ALA A 71 12.87 22.31 -17.21
CA ALA A 71 12.55 23.72 -17.03
C ALA A 71 11.04 23.97 -17.01
N ARG A 72 10.29 23.42 -17.97
CA ARG A 72 8.81 23.51 -17.99
C ARG A 72 8.18 22.85 -16.76
N ALA A 73 8.74 21.73 -16.28
CA ALA A 73 8.25 21.07 -15.07
C ALA A 73 8.53 21.91 -13.81
N ALA A 74 9.69 22.55 -13.74
CA ALA A 74 10.05 23.48 -12.67
C ALA A 74 9.15 24.73 -12.67
N GLU A 75 8.91 25.34 -13.83
CA GLU A 75 7.97 26.45 -14.00
C GLU A 75 6.55 26.06 -13.55
N ARG A 76 6.06 24.88 -13.98
CA ARG A 76 4.75 24.37 -13.53
C ARG A 76 4.69 24.13 -12.04
N ARG A 77 5.77 23.64 -11.42
CA ARG A 77 5.84 23.43 -9.97
C ARG A 77 5.88 24.75 -9.21
N ALA A 78 6.61 25.75 -9.72
CA ALA A 78 6.68 27.09 -9.14
C ALA A 78 5.35 27.85 -9.26
N ALA A 79 4.63 27.66 -10.37
CA ALA A 79 3.32 28.27 -10.60
C ALA A 79 2.16 27.47 -9.99
N ALA A 80 2.39 26.24 -9.51
CA ALA A 80 1.33 25.45 -8.90
C ALA A 80 0.91 26.09 -7.57
N PRO A 81 -0.41 26.24 -7.31
CA PRO A 81 -0.87 26.68 -6.01
C PRO A 81 -0.38 25.70 -4.93
N PRO A 82 -0.14 26.17 -3.70
CA PRO A 82 0.18 25.27 -2.60
C PRO A 82 -0.95 24.23 -2.51
N LYS A 83 -0.57 22.97 -2.30
CA LYS A 83 -1.53 21.88 -2.11
C LYS A 83 -1.66 21.61 -0.62
N PRO A 84 -2.86 21.29 -0.12
CA PRO A 84 -2.98 20.83 1.25
C PRO A 84 -2.19 19.54 1.44
N LEU A 85 -1.63 19.34 2.63
CA LEU A 85 -0.97 18.09 3.03
C LEU A 85 -1.90 16.89 2.86
N ARG A 86 -3.21 17.10 3.06
CA ARG A 86 -4.24 16.10 2.82
C ARG A 86 -5.57 16.75 2.46
N ALA A 87 -6.35 16.09 1.60
CA ALA A 87 -7.74 16.44 1.32
C ALA A 87 -8.63 15.20 1.46
N CYS A 88 -9.78 15.36 2.09
CA CYS A 88 -10.76 14.30 2.26
C CYS A 88 -11.46 14.06 0.92
N SER A 89 -11.29 12.86 0.35
CA SER A 89 -11.87 12.54 -0.96
C SER A 89 -13.41 12.47 -0.98
N ARG A 90 -14.08 12.61 0.18
CA ARG A 90 -15.54 12.52 0.31
C ARG A 90 -16.21 13.86 0.61
N CYS A 91 -15.71 14.60 1.60
CA CYS A 91 -16.30 15.89 1.99
C CYS A 91 -15.46 17.11 1.58
N GLY A 92 -14.27 16.91 1.01
CA GLY A 92 -13.40 18.02 0.59
C GLY A 92 -12.65 18.72 1.71
N LEU A 93 -12.79 18.31 2.98
CA LEU A 93 -12.01 18.86 4.10
C LEU A 93 -10.50 18.81 3.79
N GLU A 94 -9.81 19.94 3.95
CA GLU A 94 -8.38 20.07 3.65
C GLU A 94 -7.56 20.28 4.93
N ALA A 95 -6.37 19.69 5.00
CA ALA A 95 -5.37 19.94 6.03
C ALA A 95 -4.15 20.60 5.39
N TRP A 96 -3.92 21.87 5.72
CA TRP A 96 -2.80 22.67 5.23
C TRP A 96 -1.55 22.56 6.11
N GLU A 97 -1.73 22.22 7.38
CA GLU A 97 -0.69 22.12 8.40
C GLU A 97 -0.74 20.77 9.12
N SER A 98 0.32 20.43 9.88
CA SER A 98 0.42 19.17 10.61
C SER A 98 -0.74 18.94 11.58
N ASP A 99 -1.22 20.01 12.22
CA ASP A 99 -2.30 19.94 13.20
C ASP A 99 -3.64 19.57 12.55
N GLY A 100 -3.85 19.99 11.29
CA GLY A 100 -5.01 19.62 10.49
C GLY A 100 -5.07 18.12 10.15
N LEU A 101 -3.92 17.43 10.10
CA LEU A 101 -3.88 15.98 9.86
C LEU A 101 -4.56 15.19 10.98
N SER A 102 -4.67 15.76 12.18
CA SER A 102 -5.40 15.15 13.28
C SER A 102 -6.88 14.90 12.94
N GLN A 103 -7.48 15.65 12.02
CA GLN A 103 -8.87 15.46 11.57
C GLN A 103 -9.05 14.25 10.63
N PHE A 104 -7.95 13.62 10.21
CA PHE A 104 -7.95 12.45 9.35
C PHE A 104 -7.77 11.15 10.15
N ALA A 105 -8.30 10.05 9.61
CA ALA A 105 -8.13 8.74 10.22
C ALA A 105 -6.68 8.27 10.07
N LYS A 106 -6.05 7.76 11.14
CA LYS A 106 -4.67 7.25 11.11
C LYS A 106 -4.57 5.95 10.29
N ASP A 107 -3.46 5.78 9.58
CA ASP A 107 -3.12 4.56 8.86
C ASP A 107 -1.60 4.36 8.83
N LYS A 108 -1.12 3.40 9.62
CA LYS A 108 0.30 3.07 9.75
C LYS A 108 0.93 2.50 8.48
N ASN A 109 0.11 2.02 7.54
CA ASN A 109 0.60 1.45 6.29
C ASN A 109 0.69 2.50 5.17
N ASN A 110 0.15 3.70 5.39
CA ASN A 110 0.27 4.81 4.45
C ASN A 110 1.59 5.56 4.70
N SER A 111 2.29 5.97 3.64
CA SER A 111 3.53 6.76 3.76
C SER A 111 3.35 8.07 4.53
N THR A 112 2.13 8.63 4.51
CA THR A 112 1.78 9.84 5.25
C THR A 112 1.31 9.57 6.69
N GLY A 113 1.08 8.32 7.07
CA GLY A 113 0.51 7.95 8.39
C GLY A 113 -1.00 8.18 8.54
N TYR A 114 -1.68 8.70 7.52
CA TYR A 114 -3.11 9.03 7.54
C TYR A 114 -3.85 8.49 6.29
N ARG A 115 -5.16 8.27 6.40
CA ARG A 115 -6.05 7.92 5.27
C ARG A 115 -6.39 9.16 4.44
N ASN A 116 -6.99 8.97 3.27
CA ASN A 116 -7.54 10.04 2.43
C ASN A 116 -8.97 10.46 2.84
N LEU A 117 -9.49 9.94 3.95
CA LEU A 117 -10.79 10.29 4.52
C LEU A 117 -10.61 10.97 5.88
N CYS A 118 -11.38 12.02 6.12
CA CYS A 118 -11.50 12.59 7.46
C CYS A 118 -12.12 11.55 8.43
N ARG A 119 -11.95 11.75 9.73
CA ARG A 119 -12.45 10.83 10.77
C ARG A 119 -13.95 10.59 10.65
N GLU A 120 -14.73 11.64 10.39
CA GLU A 120 -16.18 11.57 10.24
C GLU A 120 -16.58 10.74 9.02
N CYS A 121 -16.03 11.06 7.85
CA CYS A 121 -16.29 10.32 6.61
C CYS A 121 -15.84 8.86 6.72
N ASN A 122 -14.71 8.60 7.38
CA ASN A 122 -14.22 7.25 7.63
C ASN A 122 -15.17 6.50 8.59
N SER A 123 -15.60 7.12 9.68
CA SER A 123 -16.58 6.56 10.62
C SER A 123 -17.89 6.21 9.92
N ALA A 124 -18.46 7.14 9.15
CA ALA A 124 -19.68 6.91 8.37
C ALA A 124 -19.49 5.75 7.36
N ASN A 125 -18.33 5.68 6.72
CA ASN A 125 -18.00 4.57 5.81
C ASN A 125 -17.90 3.23 6.55
N THR A 126 -17.25 3.19 7.72
CA THR A 126 -17.17 1.99 8.57
C THR A 126 -18.54 1.55 9.07
N THR A 127 -19.41 2.48 9.46
CA THR A 127 -20.79 2.20 9.88
C THR A 127 -21.59 1.60 8.74
N LYS A 128 -21.53 2.22 7.55
CA LYS A 128 -22.19 1.71 6.34
C LYS A 128 -21.69 0.30 5.99
N TRP A 129 -20.38 0.10 5.93
CA TRP A 129 -19.79 -1.21 5.66
C TRP A 129 -20.24 -2.26 6.69
N CYS A 130 -20.24 -1.91 7.99
CA CYS A 130 -20.71 -2.81 9.04
C CYS A 130 -22.19 -3.19 8.91
N ALA A 131 -23.03 -2.27 8.42
CA ALA A 131 -24.46 -2.50 8.21
C ALA A 131 -24.73 -3.39 6.98
N GLU A 132 -23.98 -3.17 5.90
CA GLU A 132 -24.08 -3.94 4.65
C GLU A 132 -23.42 -5.32 4.75
N ASN A 133 -22.40 -5.47 5.60
CA ASN A 133 -21.57 -6.68 5.70
C ASN A 133 -21.78 -7.41 7.04
N LYS A 134 -23.03 -7.47 7.53
CA LYS A 134 -23.37 -8.16 8.80
C LYS A 134 -22.96 -9.63 8.76
N ASP A 135 -23.28 -10.33 7.67
CA ASP A 135 -22.96 -11.75 7.51
C ASP A 135 -21.46 -11.98 7.40
N HIS A 136 -20.74 -11.13 6.66
CA HIS A 136 -19.29 -11.22 6.62
C HIS A 136 -18.66 -11.08 8.02
N ARG A 137 -19.14 -10.14 8.84
CA ARG A 137 -18.67 -9.99 10.22
C ARG A 137 -19.06 -11.17 11.11
N LYS A 138 -20.24 -11.77 10.88
CA LYS A 138 -20.68 -12.99 11.57
C LYS A 138 -19.79 -14.18 11.19
N ASN A 139 -19.61 -14.43 9.89
CA ASN A 139 -18.77 -15.48 9.35
C ASN A 139 -17.31 -15.32 9.79
N TYR A 140 -16.77 -14.10 9.79
CA TYR A 140 -15.42 -13.84 10.30
C TYR A 140 -15.27 -14.19 11.78
N ARG A 141 -16.29 -13.87 12.60
CA ARG A 141 -16.33 -14.28 14.01
C ARG A 141 -16.39 -15.80 14.11
N GLU A 142 -17.31 -16.44 13.40
CA GLU A 142 -17.53 -17.90 13.45
C GLU A 142 -16.35 -18.71 12.92
N ALA A 143 -15.62 -18.19 11.92
CA ALA A 143 -14.49 -18.86 11.29
C ALA A 143 -13.22 -18.89 12.15
N SER A 144 -13.11 -18.06 13.19
CA SER A 144 -11.92 -18.06 14.06
C SER A 144 -12.24 -17.84 15.54
N PRO A 145 -12.90 -18.80 16.20
CA PRO A 145 -13.16 -18.74 17.64
C PRO A 145 -11.86 -18.65 18.47
N ALA A 146 -10.80 -19.36 18.06
CA ALA A 146 -9.48 -19.27 18.69
C ALA A 146 -8.96 -17.82 18.73
N ARG A 147 -9.00 -17.12 17.59
CA ARG A 147 -8.58 -15.72 17.48
C ARG A 147 -9.39 -14.81 18.40
N GLN A 148 -10.69 -15.04 18.54
CA GLN A 148 -11.50 -14.27 19.47
C GLN A 148 -11.07 -14.48 20.92
N SER A 149 -10.81 -15.71 21.33
CA SER A 149 -10.40 -16.03 22.70
C SER A 149 -9.01 -15.49 23.02
N VAL A 150 -8.05 -15.61 22.11
CA VAL A 150 -6.72 -14.99 22.22
C VAL A 150 -6.83 -13.46 22.32
N ASN A 151 -7.64 -12.82 21.46
CA ASN A 151 -7.83 -11.37 21.49
C ASN A 151 -8.47 -10.89 22.81
N ARG A 152 -9.45 -11.62 23.35
CA ARG A 152 -10.07 -11.31 24.64
C ARG A 152 -9.09 -11.47 25.80
N ALA A 153 -8.28 -12.53 25.80
CA ALA A 153 -7.23 -12.74 26.80
C ALA A 153 -6.19 -11.61 26.76
N ASN A 154 -5.70 -11.27 25.57
CA ASN A 154 -4.77 -10.16 25.34
C ASN A 154 -5.36 -8.79 25.72
N GLN A 155 -6.66 -8.56 25.49
CA GLN A 155 -7.33 -7.35 25.93
C GLN A 155 -7.36 -7.24 27.45
N LYS A 156 -7.78 -8.31 28.15
CA LYS A 156 -7.78 -8.33 29.61
C LYS A 156 -6.40 -8.15 30.20
N ALA A 157 -5.37 -8.77 29.62
CA ALA A 157 -4.00 -8.58 30.07
C ALA A 157 -3.60 -7.08 30.08
N ARG A 158 -3.96 -6.33 29.02
CA ARG A 158 -3.74 -4.88 28.95
C ARG A 158 -4.51 -4.09 30.01
N GLU A 159 -5.75 -4.49 30.31
CA GLU A 159 -6.56 -3.86 31.37
C GLU A 159 -5.90 -4.00 32.76
N TYR A 160 -5.08 -5.03 32.96
CA TYR A 160 -4.28 -5.26 34.18
C TYR A 160 -2.84 -4.71 34.08
N GLY A 161 -2.51 -3.95 33.02
CA GLY A 161 -1.16 -3.39 32.83
C GLY A 161 -0.08 -4.43 32.46
N LEU A 162 -0.47 -5.64 32.08
CA LEU A 162 0.47 -6.69 31.69
C LEU A 162 0.91 -6.51 30.23
N THR A 163 2.20 -6.69 29.97
CA THR A 163 2.79 -6.61 28.63
C THR A 163 2.75 -7.95 27.88
N ASP A 164 2.53 -9.06 28.58
CA ASP A 164 2.48 -10.40 27.99
C ASP A 164 1.32 -10.57 27.01
N ARG A 165 1.61 -11.21 25.89
CA ARG A 165 0.63 -11.47 24.83
C ARG A 165 0.69 -12.93 24.43
N LEU A 166 -0.49 -13.53 24.30
CA LEU A 166 -0.66 -14.79 23.61
C LEU A 166 -0.56 -14.53 22.11
N ASP A 167 0.30 -15.28 21.44
CA ASP A 167 0.30 -15.40 20.00
C ASP A 167 -0.77 -16.41 19.56
N LEU A 168 -1.45 -16.14 18.44
CA LEU A 168 -2.51 -17.00 17.96
C LEU A 168 -1.96 -18.34 17.44
N ASP A 169 -0.85 -18.29 16.72
CA ASP A 169 -0.28 -19.46 16.09
C ASP A 169 0.30 -20.38 17.16
N GLU A 170 0.95 -19.83 18.20
CA GLU A 170 1.37 -20.61 19.39
C GLU A 170 0.21 -21.34 20.07
N VAL A 171 -0.93 -20.66 20.24
CA VAL A 171 -2.13 -21.24 20.87
C VAL A 171 -2.74 -22.33 19.98
N ILE A 172 -2.77 -22.14 18.66
CA ILE A 172 -3.25 -23.16 17.71
C ILE A 172 -2.29 -24.35 17.65
N THR A 173 -0.97 -24.11 17.68
CA THR A 173 0.04 -25.17 17.75
C THR A 173 -0.10 -25.99 19.04
N ALA A 174 -0.39 -25.35 20.17
CA ALA A 174 -0.51 -26.03 21.46
C ALA A 174 -1.82 -26.81 21.63
N PHE A 175 -2.96 -26.26 21.20
CA PHE A 175 -4.28 -26.84 21.47
C PHE A 175 -5.01 -27.37 20.23
N GLY A 176 -4.43 -27.20 19.04
CA GLY A 176 -5.06 -27.51 17.76
C GLY A 176 -6.04 -26.41 17.28
N PRO A 177 -6.65 -26.59 16.10
CA PRO A 177 -7.74 -25.74 15.65
C PRO A 177 -8.99 -25.95 16.53
N THR A 178 -9.81 -24.91 16.68
CA THR A 178 -11.08 -25.02 17.42
C THR A 178 -12.14 -25.84 16.67
N PRO A 179 -13.13 -26.44 17.38
CA PRO A 179 -13.32 -26.38 18.83
C PRO A 179 -12.28 -27.22 19.59
N TRP A 180 -11.85 -26.73 20.75
CA TRP A 180 -10.96 -27.45 21.65
C TRP A 180 -11.75 -28.31 22.64
N THR A 181 -11.06 -29.20 23.34
CA THR A 181 -11.62 -29.99 24.44
C THR A 181 -11.37 -29.28 25.77
N CYS A 182 -12.42 -28.97 26.54
CA CYS A 182 -12.30 -28.31 27.84
C CYS A 182 -11.47 -29.16 28.81
N THR A 183 -10.43 -28.60 29.41
CA THR A 183 -9.54 -29.31 30.35
C THR A 183 -10.27 -29.84 31.59
N TYR A 184 -11.38 -29.21 31.98
CA TYR A 184 -12.08 -29.54 33.23
C TYR A 184 -13.20 -30.57 33.06
N CYS A 185 -14.01 -30.45 32.01
CA CYS A 185 -15.18 -31.30 31.80
C CYS A 185 -15.16 -32.08 30.49
N LEU A 186 -14.10 -31.95 29.69
CA LEU A 186 -13.92 -32.61 28.41
C LEU A 186 -14.95 -32.27 27.32
N ALA A 187 -15.87 -31.32 27.57
CA ALA A 187 -16.81 -30.84 26.57
C ALA A 187 -16.12 -29.94 25.52
N PRO A 188 -16.61 -29.90 24.26
CA PRO A 188 -16.14 -28.96 23.26
C PRO A 188 -16.24 -27.50 23.75
N CYS A 189 -15.21 -26.71 23.47
CA CYS A 189 -15.13 -25.32 23.91
C CYS A 189 -14.32 -24.46 22.93
N THR A 190 -14.45 -23.16 23.07
CA THR A 190 -13.68 -22.18 22.29
C THR A 190 -13.00 -21.15 23.18
N GLY A 191 -13.22 -21.21 24.50
CA GLY A 191 -12.69 -20.27 25.48
C GLY A 191 -11.31 -20.68 26.00
N LEU A 192 -10.56 -19.68 26.48
CA LEU A 192 -9.35 -19.88 27.27
C LEU A 192 -9.63 -19.49 28.72
N ASP A 193 -9.03 -20.19 29.66
CA ASP A 193 -9.03 -19.89 31.08
C ASP A 193 -7.59 -19.79 31.60
N HIS A 194 -7.33 -18.81 32.47
CA HIS A 194 -6.01 -18.57 33.04
C HIS A 194 -5.84 -19.33 34.34
N PHE A 195 -4.91 -20.27 34.46
CA PHE A 195 -4.71 -21.08 35.69
C PHE A 195 -4.59 -20.17 36.92
N GLU A 196 -3.65 -19.24 36.89
CA GLU A 196 -3.53 -18.12 37.82
C GLU A 196 -4.25 -16.90 37.25
N ALA A 197 -5.24 -16.40 37.98
CA ALA A 197 -6.03 -15.25 37.56
C ALA A 197 -5.20 -13.96 37.54
N PHE A 198 -5.52 -13.04 36.62
CA PHE A 198 -4.86 -11.73 36.54
C PHE A 198 -4.87 -10.95 37.86
N ALA A 199 -5.98 -10.99 38.61
CA ALA A 199 -6.11 -10.32 39.90
C ALA A 199 -5.16 -10.86 41.00
N ARG A 200 -4.51 -12.00 40.76
CA ARG A 200 -3.52 -12.62 41.65
C ARG A 200 -2.09 -12.54 41.11
N GLY A 201 -1.85 -11.80 40.03
CA GLY A 201 -0.53 -11.69 39.40
C GLY A 201 -0.26 -12.69 38.27
N GLY A 202 -1.27 -13.48 37.87
CA GLY A 202 -1.12 -14.42 36.77
C GLY A 202 -0.78 -13.71 35.44
N ARG A 203 0.18 -14.26 34.70
CA ARG A 203 0.64 -13.69 33.41
C ARG A 203 -0.19 -14.17 32.22
N ASN A 204 -0.17 -13.43 31.12
CA ASN A 204 -0.90 -13.81 29.89
C ASN A 204 0.00 -14.60 28.93
N THR A 205 0.47 -15.75 29.39
CA THR A 205 1.41 -16.64 28.67
C THR A 205 0.76 -17.97 28.34
N LEU A 206 1.25 -18.68 27.31
CA LEU A 206 0.75 -20.00 26.93
C LEU A 206 0.71 -21.00 28.11
N ARG A 207 1.72 -20.97 28.98
CA ARG A 207 1.81 -21.81 30.20
C ARG A 207 0.73 -21.54 31.25
N ASN A 208 0.14 -20.35 31.23
CA ASN A 208 -0.88 -19.94 32.19
C ASN A 208 -2.28 -20.03 31.59
N VAL A 209 -2.47 -20.53 30.37
CA VAL A 209 -3.81 -20.67 29.77
C VAL A 209 -4.12 -22.10 29.38
N THR A 210 -5.40 -22.44 29.41
CA THR A 210 -5.89 -23.76 28.98
C THR A 210 -7.27 -23.63 28.31
N PRO A 211 -7.64 -24.54 27.38
CA PRO A 211 -8.98 -24.59 26.85
C PRO A 211 -10.03 -24.83 27.94
N CYS A 212 -11.06 -23.98 27.99
CA CYS A 212 -12.09 -24.05 29.02
C CYS A 212 -13.44 -23.58 28.49
N CYS A 213 -14.50 -24.34 28.80
CA CYS A 213 -15.87 -23.94 28.49
C CYS A 213 -16.35 -22.82 29.46
N PRO A 214 -17.33 -21.98 29.05
CA PRO A 214 -17.81 -20.89 29.88
C PRO A 214 -18.34 -21.31 31.24
N SER A 215 -19.01 -22.47 31.35
CA SER A 215 -19.56 -22.98 32.61
C SER A 215 -18.46 -23.36 33.61
N CYS A 216 -17.41 -24.05 33.18
CA CYS A 216 -16.26 -24.36 34.03
C CYS A 216 -15.49 -23.10 34.44
N ASN A 217 -15.28 -22.14 33.53
CA ASN A 217 -14.63 -20.87 33.85
C ASN A 217 -15.43 -20.08 34.90
N TYR A 218 -16.76 -20.03 34.78
CA TYR A 218 -17.62 -19.39 35.77
C TYR A 218 -17.52 -20.06 37.15
N ARG A 219 -17.66 -21.39 37.22
CA ARG A 219 -17.52 -22.15 38.48
C ARG A 219 -16.16 -21.93 39.13
N LYS A 220 -15.08 -21.92 38.34
CA LYS A 220 -13.74 -21.64 38.86
C LYS A 220 -13.65 -20.29 39.57
N ARG A 221 -14.27 -19.24 39.01
CA ARG A 221 -14.28 -17.91 39.65
C ARG A 221 -14.97 -17.93 41.02
N GLU A 222 -16.01 -18.74 41.17
CA GLU A 222 -16.70 -18.94 42.45
C GLU A 222 -15.78 -19.61 43.47
N PHE A 223 -15.11 -20.70 43.09
CA PHE A 223 -14.13 -21.38 43.93
C PHE A 223 -12.96 -20.49 44.35
N VAL A 224 -12.40 -19.71 43.41
CA VAL A 224 -11.30 -18.76 43.68
C VAL A 224 -11.75 -17.66 44.66
N ARG A 225 -12.97 -17.12 44.51
CA ARG A 225 -13.52 -16.11 45.42
C ARG A 225 -13.70 -16.65 46.84
N ASN A 226 -14.11 -17.90 46.97
CA ASN A 226 -14.36 -18.54 48.27
C ASN A 226 -13.09 -19.11 48.92
N GLY A 227 -11.90 -18.86 48.36
CA GLY A 227 -10.63 -19.39 48.89
C GLY A 227 -10.45 -20.91 48.74
N LEU A 228 -11.42 -21.60 48.14
CA LEU A 228 -11.44 -23.05 47.94
C LEU A 228 -10.89 -23.37 46.56
N LEU A 229 -9.58 -23.22 46.35
CA LEU A 229 -8.96 -23.57 45.09
C LEU A 229 -8.79 -25.10 44.97
N ARG A 230 -9.90 -25.83 44.88
CA ARG A 230 -9.91 -27.25 44.52
C ARG A 230 -10.21 -27.35 43.03
N TYR A 231 -9.18 -27.63 42.23
CA TYR A 231 -9.42 -28.05 40.84
C TYR A 231 -10.22 -29.35 40.88
N PRO A 232 -11.39 -29.43 40.21
CA PRO A 232 -12.39 -30.46 40.49
C PRO A 232 -12.00 -31.93 40.28
N ASN A 233 -10.79 -32.29 39.88
CA ASN A 233 -10.39 -33.68 39.61
C ASN A 233 -8.97 -34.06 40.12
N GLY A 234 -8.44 -33.45 41.18
CA GLY A 234 -7.09 -33.80 41.67
C GLY A 234 -5.94 -33.39 40.72
N PHE A 235 -6.22 -32.50 39.77
CA PHE A 235 -5.31 -32.09 38.69
C PHE A 235 -4.05 -31.32 39.15
N ALA A 236 -3.87 -31.11 40.46
CA ALA A 236 -2.65 -30.51 41.02
C ALA A 236 -1.39 -31.35 40.73
N GLU A 237 -1.52 -32.66 40.49
CA GLU A 237 -0.38 -33.53 40.16
C GLU A 237 0.01 -33.52 38.66
N MET A 238 -0.91 -33.20 37.73
CA MET A 238 -0.61 -33.25 36.28
C MET A 238 0.10 -32.01 35.72
N VAL A 239 0.10 -30.87 36.42
CA VAL A 239 0.77 -29.64 35.94
C VAL A 239 2.30 -29.80 35.90
N ASN A 240 2.86 -30.80 36.58
CA ASN A 240 4.28 -31.14 36.49
C ASN A 240 4.66 -32.03 35.30
N VAL A 241 3.70 -32.64 34.58
CA VAL A 241 4.01 -33.61 33.50
C VAL A 241 4.19 -32.95 32.13
N LEU A 242 3.75 -31.70 31.95
CA LEU A 242 3.82 -30.97 30.66
C LEU A 242 4.83 -29.82 30.65
N LYS A 243 5.82 -29.82 31.55
CA LYS A 243 7.04 -29.04 31.34
C LYS A 243 7.98 -29.90 30.50
N PRO A 244 8.10 -29.70 29.17
CA PRO A 244 9.31 -30.16 28.53
C PRO A 244 10.46 -29.43 29.22
N ASP A 245 11.45 -30.18 29.68
CA ASP A 245 12.75 -29.64 30.05
C ASP A 245 13.29 -28.93 28.81
N VAL A 246 13.08 -27.62 28.74
CA VAL A 246 13.76 -26.78 27.76
C VAL A 246 15.10 -26.50 28.39
N ASP A 247 16.03 -27.42 28.14
CA ASP A 247 17.44 -27.26 28.49
C ASP A 247 17.97 -25.94 27.90
N THR A 248 18.76 -25.27 28.73
CA THR A 248 19.52 -24.05 28.52
C THR A 248 20.38 -24.04 27.27
#